data_AF-A0A535FEF1-F1
#
_entry.id   AF-A0A535FEF1-F1
#
_cell.length_a   1.000
_cell.length_b   1.000
_cell.length_c   1.000
_cell.angle_alpha   90.00
_cell.angle_beta   90.00
_cell.angle_gamma   90.00
#
_symmetry.space_group_name_H-M   'P 1'
#
loop_
_entity.id
_entity.type
_entity.pdbx_description
1 polymer ?
#
loop_
_entity_poly.entity_id
_entity_poly.type
_entity_poly.pdbx_seq_one_letter_code
_entity_poly.pdbx_strand_id
1 'polypeptide(L)'
;MSLITQVLTALGWIVVLLAISPMVWLIVQPYFKGWSRAERRAADLLRDTLTPEQFRQLIWRGYLEVPSPTEPQRVYRVPRTKGYIQVIENGRAVMRLCVQPVESLPDADVVVLHKLMIEANEENYLQKANKYVCID
;
A
#
# COMPACT_ATOMS: atom_id res chain seq x y z
N MET A 1 18.61 -50.71 11.76
CA MET A 1 17.28 -50.25 11.26
C MET A 1 16.90 -51.08 10.06
N SER A 2 15.68 -51.59 10.01
CA SER A 2 15.19 -52.41 8.87
C SER A 2 15.02 -51.53 7.63
N LEU A 3 15.34 -52.08 6.45
CA LEU A 3 15.15 -51.45 5.14
C LEU A 3 13.70 -50.92 4.96
N ILE A 4 12.73 -51.66 5.51
CA ILE A 4 11.30 -51.31 5.45
C ILE A 4 11.01 -50.03 6.22
N THR A 5 11.63 -49.86 7.40
CA THR A 5 11.47 -48.65 8.21
C THR A 5 12.06 -47.43 7.52
N GLN A 6 13.16 -47.58 6.79
CA GLN A 6 13.76 -46.49 6.00
C GLN A 6 12.90 -46.09 4.80
N VAL A 7 12.29 -47.07 4.12
CA VAL A 7 11.40 -46.79 2.98
C VAL A 7 10.13 -46.06 3.43
N LEU A 8 9.54 -46.49 4.55
CA LEU A 8 8.32 -45.86 5.08
C LEU A 8 8.56 -44.43 5.56
N THR A 9 9.69 -44.15 6.22
CA THR A 9 10.03 -42.78 6.62
C THR A 9 10.32 -41.90 5.40
N ALA A 10 11.02 -42.42 4.39
CA ALA A 10 11.29 -41.68 3.15
C ALA A 10 9.99 -41.31 2.42
N LEU A 11 9.06 -42.26 2.27
CA LEU A 11 7.74 -42.01 1.66
C LEU A 11 6.93 -40.98 2.46
N GLY A 12 6.98 -41.04 3.79
CA GLY A 12 6.34 -40.04 4.66
C GLY A 12 6.88 -38.63 4.43
N TRP A 13 8.20 -38.46 4.35
CA TRP A 13 8.82 -37.16 4.06
C TRP A 13 8.48 -36.63 2.66
N ILE A 14 8.38 -37.51 1.66
CA ILE A 14 7.98 -37.12 0.29
C ILE A 14 6.56 -36.55 0.28
N VAL A 15 5.61 -37.18 0.97
CA VAL A 15 4.23 -36.68 1.06
C VAL A 15 4.18 -35.33 1.75
N VAL A 16 4.95 -35.14 2.83
CA VAL A 16 5.04 -33.86 3.54
C VAL A 16 5.62 -32.76 2.64
N LEU A 17 6.71 -33.05 1.91
CA LEU A 17 7.33 -32.08 1.00
C LEU A 17 6.39 -31.70 -0.15
N LEU A 18 5.65 -32.66 -0.72
CA LEU A 18 4.67 -32.42 -1.78
C LEU A 18 3.49 -31.57 -1.29
N ALA A 19 3.07 -31.72 -0.03
CA ALA A 19 2.00 -30.93 0.56
C ALA A 19 2.44 -29.49 0.91
N ILE A 20 3.66 -29.31 1.40
CA ILE A 20 4.18 -28.00 1.83
C ILE A 20 4.65 -27.15 0.64
N SER A 21 5.19 -27.77 -0.40
CA SER A 21 5.70 -27.09 -1.60
C SER A 21 4.73 -26.08 -2.23
N PRO A 22 3.45 -26.41 -2.52
CA PRO A 22 2.51 -25.45 -3.11
C PRO A 22 2.15 -24.32 -2.13
N MET A 23 2.10 -24.60 -0.83
CA MET A 23 1.83 -23.59 0.19
C MET A 23 2.98 -22.58 0.28
N VAL A 24 4.22 -23.06 0.28
CA VAL A 24 5.41 -22.21 0.23
C VAL A 24 5.45 -21.44 -1.09
N TRP A 25 5.16 -22.08 -2.22
CA TRP A 25 5.13 -21.41 -3.52
C TRP A 25 4.13 -20.23 -3.53
N LEU A 26 2.92 -20.41 -3.02
CA LEU A 26 1.93 -19.32 -2.93
C LEU A 26 2.40 -18.16 -2.05
N ILE A 27 3.15 -18.43 -0.99
CA ILE A 27 3.70 -17.41 -0.09
C ILE A 27 4.86 -16.67 -0.74
N VAL A 28 5.71 -17.35 -1.51
CA VAL A 28 6.92 -16.73 -2.11
C VAL A 28 6.64 -16.15 -3.52
N GLN A 29 5.58 -16.58 -4.20
CA GLN A 29 5.13 -16.04 -5.49
C GLN A 29 5.07 -14.49 -5.54
N PRO A 30 4.50 -13.78 -4.54
CA PRO A 30 4.52 -12.31 -4.54
C PRO A 30 5.92 -11.71 -4.38
N TYR A 31 6.86 -12.42 -3.73
CA TYR A 31 8.25 -11.96 -3.55
C TYR A 31 9.12 -12.20 -4.79
N PHE A 32 8.85 -13.25 -5.56
CA PHE A 32 9.56 -13.54 -6.82
C PHE A 32 9.05 -12.72 -8.01
N LYS A 33 7.86 -12.12 -7.90
CA LYS A 33 7.35 -11.22 -8.94
C LYS A 33 8.15 -9.92 -8.91
N GLY A 34 9.29 -9.93 -9.60
CA GLY A 34 10.17 -8.77 -9.73
C GLY A 34 9.39 -7.54 -10.20
N TRP A 35 9.81 -6.36 -9.72
CA TRP A 35 9.15 -5.11 -10.08
C TRP A 35 9.10 -4.91 -11.58
N SER A 36 7.88 -4.73 -12.10
CA SER A 36 7.66 -4.35 -13.48
C SER A 36 8.35 -3.01 -13.78
N ARG A 37 8.56 -2.71 -15.06
CA ARG A 37 9.11 -1.40 -15.46
C ARG A 37 8.26 -0.24 -14.95
N ALA A 38 6.94 -0.42 -14.89
CA ALA A 38 6.02 0.59 -14.37
C ALA A 38 6.21 0.82 -12.86
N GLU A 39 6.33 -0.26 -12.08
CA GLU A 39 6.57 -0.17 -10.62
C GLU A 39 7.88 0.57 -10.30
N ARG A 40 8.96 0.28 -11.04
CA ARG A 40 10.24 0.99 -10.86
C ARG A 40 10.10 2.47 -11.14
N ARG A 41 9.48 2.83 -12.28
CA ARG A 41 9.28 4.22 -12.67
C ARG A 41 8.40 4.97 -11.65
N ALA A 42 7.35 4.33 -11.14
CA ALA A 42 6.48 4.90 -10.13
C ALA A 42 7.22 5.13 -8.81
N ALA A 43 8.08 4.19 -8.41
CA ALA A 43 8.91 4.35 -7.22
C ALA A 43 9.95 5.48 -7.37
N ASP A 44 10.52 5.66 -8.55
CA ASP A 44 11.42 6.79 -8.85
C ASP A 44 10.66 8.11 -8.78
N LEU A 45 9.48 8.21 -9.42
CA LEU A 45 8.63 9.40 -9.34
C LEU A 45 8.24 9.74 -7.90
N LEU A 46 7.89 8.75 -7.08
CA LEU A 46 7.58 8.94 -5.67
C LEU A 46 8.78 9.51 -4.90
N ARG A 47 9.99 9.03 -5.17
CA ARG A 47 11.22 9.54 -4.54
C ARG A 47 11.53 10.98 -4.96
N ASP A 48 11.30 11.32 -6.22
CA ASP A 48 11.52 12.66 -6.74
C ASP A 48 10.47 13.66 -6.22
N THR A 49 9.25 13.18 -5.92
CA THR A 49 8.14 14.02 -5.46
C THR A 49 8.14 14.26 -3.95
N LEU A 50 8.64 13.32 -3.16
CA LEU A 50 8.62 13.40 -1.69
C LEU A 50 9.92 13.96 -1.13
N THR A 51 9.83 14.75 -0.06
CA THR A 51 11.02 15.06 0.73
C THR A 51 11.56 13.80 1.41
N PRO A 52 12.85 13.75 1.79
CA PRO A 52 13.41 12.60 2.51
C PRO A 52 12.66 12.27 3.82
N GLU A 53 12.08 13.26 4.48
CA GLU A 53 11.28 13.11 5.71
C GLU A 53 9.92 12.49 5.40
N GLN A 54 9.25 12.97 4.35
CA GLN A 54 7.99 12.41 3.86
C GLN A 54 8.15 10.97 3.40
N PHE A 55 9.22 10.68 2.66
CA PHE A 55 9.53 9.32 2.23
C PHE A 55 9.78 8.41 3.44
N ARG A 56 10.58 8.85 4.42
CA ARG A 56 10.79 8.11 5.68
C ARG A 56 9.48 7.88 6.44
N GLN A 57 8.63 8.90 6.55
CA GLN A 57 7.32 8.80 7.17
C GLN A 57 6.46 7.73 6.49
N LEU A 58 6.37 7.77 5.17
CA LEU A 58 5.59 6.83 4.37
C LEU A 58 6.06 5.38 4.58
N ILE A 59 7.38 5.16 4.60
CA ILE A 59 7.94 3.83 4.81
C ILE A 59 7.72 3.32 6.24
N TRP A 60 7.88 4.19 7.25
CA TRP A 60 7.82 3.79 8.66
C TRP A 60 6.40 3.71 9.22
N ARG A 61 5.56 4.68 8.87
CA ARG A 61 4.17 4.77 9.35
C ARG A 61 3.18 4.04 8.44
N GLY A 62 3.57 3.77 7.19
CA GLY A 62 2.68 3.17 6.18
C GLY A 62 1.70 4.16 5.56
N TYR A 63 1.83 5.45 5.86
CA TYR A 63 1.03 6.52 5.27
C TYR A 63 1.84 7.83 5.20
N LEU A 64 1.46 8.69 4.26
CA LEU A 64 1.98 10.04 4.09
C LEU A 64 0.99 11.05 4.65
N GLU A 65 1.47 12.00 5.45
CA GLU A 65 0.68 13.16 5.87
C GLU A 65 0.84 14.30 4.86
N VAL A 66 -0.28 14.72 4.27
CA VAL A 66 -0.35 15.83 3.32
C VAL A 66 -1.17 16.94 3.97
N PRO A 67 -0.58 18.11 4.30
CA PRO A 67 -1.34 19.20 4.88
C PRO A 67 -2.32 19.78 3.85
N SER A 68 -3.48 20.23 4.32
CA SER A 68 -4.42 20.97 3.49
C SER A 68 -3.86 22.35 3.14
N PRO A 69 -3.86 22.76 1.86
CA PRO A 69 -3.53 24.14 1.50
C PRO A 69 -4.61 25.16 1.91
N THR A 70 -5.89 24.76 2.07
CA THR A 70 -6.97 25.70 2.41
C THR A 70 -7.33 25.74 3.90
N GLU A 71 -7.09 24.66 4.66
CA GLU A 71 -7.52 24.51 6.06
C GLU A 71 -6.33 24.14 6.97
N PRO A 72 -5.78 25.08 7.76
CA PRO A 72 -4.54 24.86 8.52
C PRO A 72 -4.58 23.72 9.55
N GLN A 73 -5.76 23.35 10.04
CA GLN A 73 -5.94 22.28 11.04
C GLN A 73 -6.26 20.92 10.40
N ARG A 74 -6.29 20.83 9.07
CA ARG A 74 -6.62 19.62 8.31
C ARG A 74 -5.36 18.98 7.74
N VAL A 75 -5.24 17.67 7.94
CA VAL A 75 -4.19 16.84 7.35
C VAL A 75 -4.82 15.59 6.74
N TYR A 76 -4.38 15.26 5.53
CA TYR A 76 -4.76 14.03 4.84
C TYR A 76 -3.73 12.93 5.12
N ARG A 77 -4.18 11.76 5.55
CA ARG A 77 -3.33 10.56 5.62
C ARG A 77 -3.57 9.70 4.38
N VAL A 78 -2.60 9.71 3.49
CA VAL A 78 -2.58 8.93 2.26
C VAL A 78 -1.89 7.60 2.54
N PRO A 79 -2.59 6.45 2.48
CA PRO A 79 -1.97 5.15 2.74
C PRO A 79 -0.96 4.81 1.65
N ARG A 80 0.09 4.06 2.01
CA ARG A 80 1.12 3.58 1.07
C ARG A 80 0.56 2.64 0.00
N THR A 81 -0.48 1.88 0.36
CA THR A 81 -1.19 0.96 -0.52
C THR A 81 -2.60 1.48 -0.77
N LYS A 82 -3.28 0.91 -1.77
CA LYS A 82 -4.67 1.27 -2.11
C LYS A 82 -5.57 1.23 -0.87
N GLY A 83 -6.34 2.29 -0.66
CA GLY A 83 -7.24 2.40 0.49
C GLY A 83 -7.92 3.76 0.59
N TYR A 84 -8.64 3.95 1.70
CA TYR A 84 -9.27 5.23 2.01
C TYR A 84 -8.25 6.24 2.53
N ILE A 85 -8.43 7.49 2.13
CA ILE A 85 -7.65 8.61 2.62
C ILE A 85 -8.36 9.13 3.86
N GLN A 86 -7.67 9.20 4.99
CA GLN A 86 -8.26 9.73 6.22
C GLN A 86 -8.05 11.23 6.27
N VAL A 87 -9.10 11.97 6.60
CA VAL A 87 -9.01 13.39 6.90
C VAL A 87 -8.93 13.52 8.40
N ILE A 88 -7.83 14.11 8.86
CA ILE A 88 -7.55 14.38 10.26
C ILE A 88 -7.77 15.88 10.48
N GLU A 89 -8.69 16.22 11.36
CA GLU A 89 -8.92 17.59 11.82
C GLU A 89 -8.74 17.63 13.34
N ASN A 90 -7.97 18.59 13.84
CA ASN A 90 -7.69 18.72 15.28
C ASN A 90 -7.19 17.40 15.92
N GLY A 91 -6.38 16.64 15.18
CA GLY A 91 -5.82 15.37 15.62
C GLY A 91 -6.79 14.17 15.59
N ARG A 92 -8.04 14.35 15.15
CA ARG A 92 -9.06 13.28 15.08
C ARG A 92 -9.44 12.97 13.64
N ALA A 93 -9.67 11.70 13.35
CA ALA A 93 -10.15 11.29 12.03
C ALA A 93 -11.64 11.60 11.91
N VAL A 94 -11.99 12.58 11.07
CA VAL A 94 -13.38 13.06 10.92
C VAL A 94 -14.09 12.44 9.72
N MET A 95 -13.35 12.09 8.67
CA MET A 95 -13.90 11.44 7.49
C MET A 95 -12.87 10.59 6.75
N ARG A 96 -13.38 9.70 5.91
CA ARG A 96 -12.64 8.90 4.94
C ARG A 96 -13.06 9.31 3.53
N LEU A 97 -12.07 9.49 2.66
CA LEU A 97 -12.24 9.85 1.26
C LEU A 97 -11.85 8.66 0.38
N CYS A 98 -12.64 8.42 -0.66
CA CYS A 98 -12.30 7.49 -1.73
C CYS A 98 -12.22 8.25 -3.04
N VAL A 99 -11.02 8.31 -3.61
CA VAL A 99 -10.73 8.74 -4.97
C VAL A 99 -9.91 7.63 -5.59
N GLN A 100 -10.34 7.11 -6.74
CA GLN A 100 -9.63 6.06 -7.45
C GLN A 100 -9.31 6.50 -8.87
N PRO A 101 -8.13 6.14 -9.39
CA PRO A 101 -7.84 6.29 -10.80
C PRO A 101 -8.78 5.38 -11.62
N VAL A 102 -9.11 5.82 -12.83
CA VAL A 102 -9.95 5.03 -13.76
C VAL A 102 -9.18 3.79 -14.23
N GLU A 103 -7.88 3.93 -14.46
CA GLU A 103 -6.99 2.84 -14.83
C GLU A 103 -6.18 2.35 -13.63
N SER A 104 -5.73 1.09 -13.67
CA SER A 104 -4.89 0.55 -12.61
C SER A 104 -3.51 1.20 -12.64
N LEU A 105 -3.19 1.94 -11.58
CA LEU A 105 -1.86 2.50 -11.34
C LEU A 105 -1.04 1.63 -10.37
N PRO A 106 0.31 1.69 -10.48
CA PRO A 106 1.21 1.25 -9.42
C PRO A 106 0.91 1.96 -8.10
N ASP A 107 1.13 1.28 -6.96
CA ASP A 107 0.80 1.83 -5.64
C ASP A 107 1.54 3.16 -5.36
N ALA A 108 2.80 3.28 -5.80
CA ALA A 108 3.59 4.49 -5.65
C ALA A 108 2.98 5.69 -6.42
N ASP A 109 2.47 5.46 -7.63
CA ASP A 109 1.80 6.51 -8.42
C ASP A 109 0.47 6.92 -7.78
N VAL A 110 -0.26 6.00 -7.14
CA VAL A 110 -1.48 6.34 -6.39
C VAL A 110 -1.16 7.32 -5.25
N VAL A 111 -0.08 7.10 -4.50
CA VAL A 111 0.35 8.03 -3.43
C VAL A 111 0.68 9.41 -4.00
N VAL A 112 1.45 9.48 -5.09
CA VAL A 112 1.81 10.73 -5.76
C VAL A 112 0.56 11.45 -6.28
N LEU A 113 -0.37 10.72 -6.90
CA LEU A 113 -1.63 11.26 -7.39
C LEU A 113 -2.41 11.97 -6.28
N HIS A 114 -2.60 11.32 -5.13
CA HIS A 114 -3.33 11.93 -4.02
C HIS A 114 -2.62 13.18 -3.50
N LYS A 115 -1.30 13.12 -3.27
CA LYS A 115 -0.51 14.28 -2.82
C LYS A 115 -0.67 15.46 -3.77
N LEU A 116 -0.42 15.25 -5.06
CA LEU A 116 -0.46 16.32 -6.05
C LEU A 116 -1.86 16.91 -6.21
N MET A 117 -2.91 16.09 -6.20
CA MET A 117 -4.28 16.59 -6.29
C MET A 117 -4.65 17.44 -5.07
N ILE A 118 -4.28 17.00 -3.85
CA ILE A 118 -4.55 17.75 -2.62
C ILE A 118 -3.78 19.07 -2.62
N GLU A 119 -2.48 19.05 -2.92
CA GLU A 119 -1.62 20.23 -2.86
C GLU A 119 -1.93 21.26 -3.96
N ALA A 120 -2.25 20.80 -5.17
CA ALA A 120 -2.48 21.69 -6.31
C ALA A 120 -3.93 22.21 -6.40
N ASN A 121 -4.92 21.38 -6.05
CA ASN A 121 -6.33 21.75 -6.12
C ASN A 121 -7.19 20.90 -5.18
N GLU A 122 -7.12 21.23 -3.89
CA GLU A 122 -7.87 20.55 -2.83
C GLU A 122 -9.38 20.56 -3.08
N GLU A 123 -9.93 21.67 -3.59
CA GLU A 123 -11.37 21.78 -3.88
C GLU A 123 -11.80 20.71 -4.89
N ASN A 124 -11.09 20.58 -6.01
CA ASN A 124 -11.40 19.57 -7.02
C ASN A 124 -11.23 18.14 -6.48
N TYR A 125 -10.21 17.92 -5.65
CA TYR A 125 -10.01 16.63 -5.00
C TYR A 125 -11.20 16.26 -4.11
N LEU A 126 -11.68 17.18 -3.28
CA LEU A 126 -12.84 16.99 -2.42
C LEU A 126 -14.14 16.84 -3.22
N GLN A 127 -14.29 17.52 -4.35
CA GLN A 127 -15.45 17.35 -5.24
C GLN A 127 -15.50 15.95 -5.86
N LYS A 128 -14.34 15.40 -6.28
CA LYS A 128 -14.23 14.05 -6.86
C LYS A 128 -14.35 12.94 -5.82
N ALA A 129 -14.04 13.22 -4.57
CA ALA A 129 -14.02 12.22 -3.52
C ALA A 129 -15.42 11.78 -3.08
N ASN A 130 -15.62 10.47 -3.03
CA ASN A 130 -16.69 9.88 -2.23
C ASN A 130 -16.33 10.05 -0.74
N LYS A 131 -17.27 10.59 0.04
CA LYS A 131 -17.05 10.97 1.44
C LYS A 131 -17.79 10.04 2.39
N TYR A 132 -17.08 9.51 3.39
CA TYR A 132 -17.64 8.65 4.43
C TYR A 132 -17.30 9.25 5.79
N VAL A 133 -18.30 9.59 6.58
CA VAL A 133 -18.09 10.16 7.93
C VAL A 133 -17.53 9.07 8.84
N CYS A 134 -16.53 9.42 9.65
CA CYS A 134 -16.11 8.57 10.75
C CYS A 134 -17.09 8.78 11.91
N ILE A 135 -17.83 7.73 12.28
CA ILE A 135 -18.67 7.72 13.48
C ILE A 135 -17.81 7.15 14.60
N ASP A 136 -17.73 7.89 15.71
CA ASP A 136 -17.05 7.48 16.94
C ASP A 136 -17.69 6.23 17.57
#